data_AF-A0A7J0DMT1-F1
#
_entry.id   AF-A0A7J0DMT1-F1
#
_cell.length_a   1.000
_cell.length_b   1.000
_cell.length_c   1.000
_cell.angle_alpha   90.00
_cell.angle_beta   90.00
_cell.angle_gamma   90.00
#
_symmetry.space_group_name_H-M   'P 1'
#
loop_
_entity.id
_entity.type
_entity.pdbx_description
1 polymer ?
#
loop_
_entity_poly.entity_id
_entity_poly.type
_entity_poly.pdbx_seq_one_letter_code
_entity_poly.pdbx_strand_id
1 'polypeptide(L)'
;MVTESSYSNSHRMYLYPSSTDILRLCENRRVLFDNKTKDQAKKDEQLQQLLSLVNMVIAQNGGKPFTDEIFAELKKGAIKLRDQTEEVNSLEGYSKRELFELKEQMHRSYEEQLKRITEMVESKLRATTDRLEQQLAEEQAARLRAEEIAQAAQMKSNDEICKLREHLERAQRETEELRKQAESGRCAIL
;
A
#
# COMPACT_ATOMS: atom_id res chain seq x y z
N MET A 1 41.52 -0.75 10.64
CA MET A 1 40.79 -1.15 9.41
C MET A 1 39.64 -2.02 9.87
N VAL A 2 38.44 -1.42 9.96
CA VAL A 2 37.21 -2.11 10.36
C VAL A 2 36.57 -2.61 9.07
N THR A 3 36.47 -3.91 8.89
CA THR A 3 35.79 -4.50 7.74
C THR A 3 34.29 -4.47 8.00
N GLU A 4 33.60 -3.48 7.42
CA GLU A 4 32.16 -3.54 7.18
C GLU A 4 31.90 -4.60 6.10
N SER A 5 31.36 -5.74 6.49
CA SER A 5 30.57 -6.58 5.59
C SER A 5 29.74 -7.56 6.41
N SER A 6 28.57 -7.91 5.86
CA SER A 6 27.59 -8.90 6.33
C SER A 6 26.72 -8.54 7.52
N TYR A 7 26.03 -7.40 7.46
CA TYR A 7 24.62 -7.37 7.87
C TYR A 7 23.78 -7.32 6.59
N SER A 8 23.62 -8.49 5.97
CA SER A 8 22.66 -8.72 4.90
C SER A 8 21.25 -8.45 5.43
N ASN A 9 20.76 -7.23 5.19
CA ASN A 9 19.51 -6.89 4.53
C ASN A 9 18.34 -7.91 4.58
N SER A 10 18.09 -8.58 5.70
CA SER A 10 17.06 -9.63 5.83
C SER A 10 15.81 -9.18 6.60
N HIS A 11 15.56 -7.88 6.75
CA HIS A 11 14.49 -7.37 7.63
C HIS A 11 13.62 -6.28 7.01
N ARG A 12 13.48 -6.25 5.68
CA ARG A 12 12.59 -5.28 5.01
C ARG A 12 11.58 -5.94 4.08
N MET A 13 10.87 -6.94 4.59
CA MET A 13 9.65 -7.45 3.98
C MET A 13 8.45 -6.79 4.66
N TYR A 14 8.27 -5.50 4.43
CA TYR A 14 7.04 -4.78 4.75
C TYR A 14 6.49 -4.24 3.43
N LEU A 15 5.35 -4.77 2.98
CA LEU A 15 4.62 -4.34 1.81
C LEU A 15 4.11 -2.90 1.98
N TYR A 16 4.92 -1.94 1.58
CA TYR A 16 4.43 -0.69 1.00
C TYR A 16 4.97 -0.66 -0.43
N PRO A 17 4.13 -0.33 -1.44
CA PRO A 17 4.64 -0.15 -2.79
C PRO A 17 5.79 0.86 -2.70
N SER A 18 6.93 0.47 -3.25
CA SER A 18 8.09 1.35 -3.28
C SER A 18 7.69 2.66 -3.98
N SER A 19 8.40 3.76 -3.72
CA SER A 19 8.14 5.01 -4.45
C SER A 19 8.17 4.80 -5.98
N THR A 20 8.99 3.86 -6.45
CA THR A 20 9.02 3.42 -7.85
C THR A 20 7.74 2.70 -8.30
N ASP A 21 7.13 1.86 -7.45
CA ASP A 21 5.88 1.17 -7.77
C ASP A 21 4.71 2.15 -7.86
N ILE A 22 4.63 3.11 -6.93
CA ILE A 22 3.59 4.14 -6.94
C ILE A 22 3.71 5.00 -8.20
N LEU A 23 4.92 5.44 -8.54
CA LEU A 23 5.15 6.21 -9.76
C LEU A 23 4.75 5.43 -11.00
N ARG A 24 5.03 4.11 -11.05
CA ARG A 24 4.62 3.26 -12.16
C ARG A 24 3.09 3.14 -12.26
N LEU A 25 2.38 2.96 -11.15
CA LEU A 25 0.91 2.94 -11.12
C LEU A 25 0.31 4.29 -11.57
N CYS A 26 1.01 5.39 -11.32
CA CYS A 26 0.64 6.72 -11.78
C CYS A 26 1.12 7.04 -13.21
N GLU A 27 1.63 6.07 -13.98
CA GLU A 27 2.20 6.25 -15.32
C GLU A 27 3.33 7.29 -15.36
N ASN A 28 4.10 7.39 -14.28
CA ASN A 28 5.15 8.38 -14.06
C ASN A 28 4.68 9.84 -14.15
N ARG A 29 3.36 10.10 -14.05
CA ARG A 29 2.83 11.46 -13.94
C ARG A 29 3.25 12.05 -12.59
N ARG A 30 4.26 12.92 -12.60
CA ARG A 30 4.83 13.55 -11.42
C ARG A 30 5.26 14.98 -11.70
N VAL A 31 5.16 15.82 -10.67
CA VAL A 31 5.64 17.21 -10.70
C VAL A 31 6.24 17.54 -9.33
N LEU A 32 7.33 18.29 -9.31
CA LEU A 32 8.03 18.69 -8.09
C LEU A 32 7.67 20.15 -7.76
N PHE A 33 7.21 20.38 -6.53
CA PHE A 33 6.90 21.72 -6.03
C PHE A 33 7.91 22.17 -4.98
N ASP A 34 8.49 23.35 -5.20
CA ASP A 34 9.22 24.11 -4.18
C ASP A 34 8.27 25.15 -3.58
N ASN A 35 7.51 24.74 -2.56
CA ASN A 35 6.54 25.61 -1.89
C ASN A 35 7.17 26.81 -1.14
N LYS A 36 8.50 26.91 -1.07
CA LYS A 36 9.22 28.02 -0.41
C LYS A 36 9.76 29.05 -1.39
N THR A 37 9.75 28.78 -2.69
CA THR A 37 10.28 29.71 -3.68
C THR A 37 9.51 31.03 -3.67
N LYS A 38 10.24 32.14 -3.68
CA LYS A 38 9.68 33.49 -3.88
C LYS A 38 9.76 33.94 -5.33
N ASP A 39 10.50 33.20 -6.16
CA ASP A 39 10.67 33.46 -7.58
C ASP A 39 9.37 33.17 -8.33
N GLN A 40 8.80 34.19 -8.97
CA GLN A 40 7.54 34.07 -9.69
C GLN A 40 7.66 33.19 -10.93
N ALA A 41 8.78 33.27 -11.67
CA ALA A 41 8.97 32.45 -12.85
C ALA A 41 9.01 30.96 -12.49
N LYS A 42 9.65 30.61 -11.37
CA LYS A 42 9.63 29.22 -10.86
C LYS A 42 8.25 28.75 -10.44
N LYS A 43 7.43 29.62 -9.84
CA LYS A 43 6.04 29.28 -9.49
C LYS A 43 5.21 29.03 -10.76
N ASP A 44 5.36 29.89 -11.76
CA ASP A 44 4.64 29.78 -13.02
C ASP A 44 5.06 28.50 -13.75
N GLU A 45 6.36 28.19 -13.80
CA GLU A 45 6.86 26.95 -14.39
C GLU A 45 6.27 25.70 -13.70
N GLN A 46 6.27 25.65 -12.37
CA GLN A 46 5.71 24.53 -11.60
C GLN A 46 4.21 24.36 -11.84
N LEU A 47 3.46 25.47 -11.90
CA LEU A 47 2.03 25.45 -12.21
C LEU A 47 1.77 24.95 -13.63
N GLN A 48 2.54 25.43 -14.62
CA GLN A 48 2.41 24.98 -16.01
C GLN A 48 2.71 23.48 -16.16
N GLN A 49 3.72 22.97 -15.47
CA GLN A 49 4.01 21.53 -15.44
C GLN A 49 2.82 20.73 -14.88
N LEU A 50 2.22 21.18 -13.78
CA LEU A 50 1.03 20.54 -13.22
C LEU A 50 -0.16 20.57 -14.20
N LEU A 51 -0.47 21.73 -14.78
CA LEU A 51 -1.60 21.88 -15.71
C LEU A 51 -1.41 21.04 -16.97
N SER A 52 -0.18 20.90 -17.47
CA SER A 52 0.14 20.01 -18.58
C SER A 52 -0.23 18.55 -18.26
N LEU A 53 0.13 18.06 -17.06
CA LEU A 53 -0.24 16.73 -16.61
C LEU A 53 -1.77 16.57 -16.49
N VAL A 54 -2.46 17.56 -15.91
CA VAL A 54 -3.93 17.54 -15.78
C VAL A 54 -4.61 17.47 -17.15
N ASN A 55 -4.19 18.30 -18.10
CA ASN A 55 -4.75 18.30 -19.46
C ASN A 55 -4.54 16.97 -20.18
N MET A 56 -3.37 16.34 -19.99
CA MET A 56 -3.11 15.00 -20.48
C MET A 56 -4.09 13.98 -19.89
N VAL A 57 -4.32 13.99 -18.57
CA VAL A 57 -5.29 13.08 -17.94
C VAL A 57 -6.72 13.32 -18.45
N ILE A 58 -7.12 14.58 -18.62
CA ILE A 58 -8.44 14.95 -19.18
C ILE A 58 -8.58 14.37 -20.59
N ALA A 59 -7.58 14.54 -21.46
CA ALA A 59 -7.60 14.01 -22.81
C ALA A 59 -7.65 12.48 -22.83
N GLN A 60 -6.83 11.81 -22.01
CA GLN A 60 -6.83 10.34 -21.87
C GLN A 60 -8.19 9.80 -21.41
N ASN A 61 -8.87 10.51 -20.51
CA ASN A 61 -10.17 10.11 -19.99
C ASN A 61 -11.36 10.56 -20.88
N GLY A 62 -11.10 11.14 -22.06
CA GLY A 62 -12.15 11.65 -22.95
C GLY A 62 -12.99 12.76 -22.32
N GLY A 63 -12.38 13.58 -21.46
CA GLY A 63 -13.03 14.65 -20.72
C GLY A 63 -13.87 14.19 -19.53
N LYS A 64 -13.95 12.88 -19.25
CA LYS A 64 -14.77 12.35 -18.16
C LYS A 64 -14.00 12.45 -16.84
N PRO A 65 -14.59 13.08 -15.80
CA PRO A 65 -14.00 13.08 -14.47
C PRO A 65 -14.07 11.67 -13.88
N PHE A 66 -13.27 11.43 -12.84
CA PHE A 66 -13.41 10.23 -12.02
C PHE A 66 -14.83 10.12 -11.48
N THR A 67 -15.43 8.94 -11.61
CA THR A 67 -16.77 8.65 -11.11
C THR A 67 -16.83 7.21 -10.61
N ASP A 68 -17.67 6.99 -9.60
CA ASP A 68 -18.06 5.67 -9.09
C ASP A 68 -19.59 5.65 -8.95
N GLU A 69 -20.16 4.47 -8.69
CA GLU A 69 -21.57 4.22 -8.48
C GLU A 69 -22.19 5.17 -7.46
N ILE A 70 -21.50 5.42 -6.34
CA ILE A 70 -21.94 6.35 -5.28
C ILE A 70 -22.03 7.78 -5.83
N PHE A 71 -21.02 8.24 -6.58
CA PHE A 71 -21.02 9.58 -7.18
C PHE A 71 -22.12 9.71 -8.24
N ALA A 72 -22.36 8.66 -9.02
CA ALA A 72 -23.41 8.64 -10.03
C ALA A 72 -24.81 8.74 -9.40
N GLU A 73 -25.08 7.97 -8.34
CA GLU A 73 -26.36 8.01 -7.62
C GLU A 73 -26.58 9.34 -6.90
N LEU A 74 -25.54 9.91 -6.26
CA LEU A 74 -25.61 11.26 -5.68
C LEU A 74 -25.95 12.33 -6.73
N LYS A 75 -25.27 12.29 -7.88
CA LYS A 75 -25.50 13.26 -8.96
C LYS A 75 -26.91 13.11 -9.54
N LYS A 76 -27.39 11.88 -9.71
CA LYS A 76 -28.74 11.58 -10.18
C LYS A 76 -29.81 12.11 -9.21
N GLY A 77 -29.61 11.91 -7.90
CA GLY A 77 -30.49 12.46 -6.88
C GLY A 77 -30.52 14.00 -6.87
N ALA A 78 -29.36 14.64 -7.00
CA ALA A 78 -29.26 16.11 -7.07
C ALA A 78 -29.95 16.68 -8.31
N ILE A 79 -29.79 16.04 -9.48
CA ILE A 79 -30.48 16.44 -10.72
C ILE A 79 -31.99 16.27 -10.56
N LYS A 80 -32.45 15.12 -10.05
CA LYS A 80 -33.88 14.86 -9.84
C LYS A 80 -34.51 15.89 -8.91
N LEU A 81 -33.85 16.23 -7.80
CA LEU A 81 -34.31 17.26 -6.87
C LEU A 81 -34.43 18.62 -7.54
N ARG A 82 -33.43 19.02 -8.34
CA ARG A 82 -33.45 20.30 -9.07
C ARG A 82 -34.64 20.33 -10.04
N ASP A 83 -34.77 19.32 -10.89
CA ASP A 83 -35.82 19.25 -11.90
C ASP A 83 -37.22 19.27 -11.26
N GLN A 84 -37.42 18.53 -10.16
CA GLN A 84 -38.68 18.53 -9.40
C GLN A 84 -38.94 19.88 -8.70
N THR A 85 -37.91 20.55 -8.21
CA THR A 85 -38.04 21.89 -7.60
C THR A 85 -38.41 22.94 -8.66
N GLU A 86 -37.81 22.87 -9.84
CA GLU A 86 -38.13 23.74 -10.97
C GLU A 86 -39.57 23.51 -11.45
N GLU A 87 -40.03 22.26 -11.51
CA GLU A 87 -41.41 21.89 -11.86
C GLU A 87 -42.42 22.48 -10.85
N VAL A 88 -42.19 22.29 -9.55
CA VAL A 88 -43.03 22.87 -8.49
C VAL A 88 -43.09 24.40 -8.58
N ASN A 89 -41.95 25.05 -8.82
CA ASN A 89 -41.87 26.51 -8.88
C ASN A 89 -42.51 27.11 -10.15
N SER A 90 -42.63 26.32 -11.22
CA SER A 90 -43.17 26.77 -12.51
C SER A 90 -44.70 26.62 -12.59
N LEU A 91 -45.33 25.93 -11.64
CA LEU A 91 -46.76 25.62 -11.67
C LEU A 91 -47.57 26.69 -10.92
N GLU A 92 -48.23 27.59 -11.66
CA GLU A 92 -49.30 28.45 -11.13
C GLU A 92 -50.65 27.70 -11.14
N GLY A 93 -51.34 27.63 -9.99
CA GLY A 93 -52.74 27.19 -9.92
C GLY A 93 -53.08 25.98 -9.03
N TYR A 94 -52.11 25.37 -8.35
CA TYR A 94 -52.36 24.21 -7.47
C TYR A 94 -53.05 24.59 -6.15
N SER A 95 -53.90 23.70 -5.66
CA SER A 95 -54.49 23.80 -4.33
C SER A 95 -53.45 23.49 -3.25
N LYS A 96 -53.67 24.02 -2.05
CA LYS A 96 -52.79 23.82 -0.88
C LYS A 96 -52.55 22.34 -0.53
N ARG A 97 -53.48 21.44 -0.86
CA ARG A 97 -53.34 19.99 -0.62
C ARG A 97 -52.40 19.33 -1.62
N GLU A 98 -52.56 19.63 -2.91
CA GLU A 98 -51.73 19.02 -3.96
C GLU A 98 -50.26 19.44 -3.80
N LEU A 99 -50.01 20.69 -3.40
CA LEU A 99 -48.65 21.18 -3.14
C LEU A 99 -48.00 20.47 -1.94
N PHE A 100 -48.81 20.10 -0.94
CA PHE A 100 -48.35 19.33 0.22
C PHE A 100 -48.05 17.88 -0.16
N GLU A 101 -48.92 17.23 -0.93
CA GLU A 101 -48.72 15.85 -1.41
C GLU A 101 -47.47 15.73 -2.29
N LEU A 102 -47.23 16.70 -3.18
CA LEU A 102 -46.06 16.72 -4.05
C LEU A 102 -44.76 16.88 -3.24
N LYS A 103 -44.75 17.76 -2.24
CA LYS A 103 -43.61 17.96 -1.34
C LYS A 103 -43.30 16.71 -0.52
N GLU A 104 -44.33 16.02 -0.03
CA GLU A 104 -44.18 14.75 0.68
C GLU A 104 -43.59 13.65 -0.21
N GLN A 105 -44.05 13.54 -1.47
CA GLN A 105 -43.48 12.60 -2.44
C GLN A 105 -42.00 12.90 -2.75
N MET A 106 -41.64 14.18 -2.89
CA MET A 106 -40.24 14.58 -3.05
C MET A 106 -39.38 14.14 -1.87
N HIS A 107 -39.82 14.43 -0.64
CA HIS A 107 -39.09 14.07 0.56
C HIS A 107 -38.89 12.56 0.67
N ARG A 108 -39.94 11.76 0.47
CA ARG A 108 -39.82 10.29 0.47
C ARG A 108 -38.85 9.78 -0.59
N SER A 109 -38.95 10.28 -1.82
CA SER A 109 -38.05 9.84 -2.89
C SER A 109 -36.59 10.19 -2.58
N TYR A 110 -36.33 11.32 -1.93
CA TYR A 110 -34.97 11.71 -1.56
C TYR A 110 -34.43 10.87 -0.41
N GLU A 111 -35.25 10.61 0.62
CA GLU A 111 -34.89 9.71 1.71
C GLU A 111 -34.58 8.29 1.22
N GLU A 112 -35.36 7.76 0.27
CA GLU A 112 -35.08 6.47 -0.34
C GLU A 112 -33.75 6.45 -1.12
N GLN A 113 -33.39 7.54 -1.79
CA GLN A 113 -32.10 7.64 -2.47
C GLN A 113 -30.94 7.71 -1.49
N LEU A 114 -31.07 8.52 -0.42
CA LEU A 114 -30.07 8.58 0.64
C LEU A 114 -29.87 7.21 1.29
N LYS A 115 -30.96 6.48 1.56
CA LYS A 115 -30.89 5.12 2.11
C LYS A 115 -30.10 4.18 1.21
N ARG A 116 -30.37 4.17 -0.10
CA ARG A 116 -29.62 3.35 -1.08
C ARG A 116 -28.12 3.70 -1.09
N ILE A 117 -27.79 4.99 -1.04
CA ILE A 117 -26.40 5.44 -1.02
C ILE A 117 -25.71 4.99 0.26
N THR A 118 -26.37 5.12 1.41
CA THR A 118 -25.85 4.64 2.70
C THR A 118 -25.59 3.13 2.66
N GLU A 119 -26.55 2.33 2.19
CA GLU A 119 -26.38 0.87 2.06
C GLU A 119 -25.21 0.49 1.12
N MET A 120 -25.03 1.23 0.04
CA MET A 120 -23.92 1.04 -0.90
C MET A 120 -22.56 1.38 -0.27
N VAL A 121 -22.47 2.47 0.49
CA VAL A 121 -21.25 2.84 1.22
C VAL A 121 -20.93 1.79 2.29
N GLU A 122 -21.91 1.39 3.09
CA GLU A 122 -21.74 0.39 4.15
C GLU A 122 -21.28 -0.96 3.60
N SER A 123 -21.87 -1.42 2.49
CA SER A 123 -21.48 -2.69 1.85
C SER A 123 -20.08 -2.64 1.25
N LYS A 124 -19.68 -1.55 0.57
CA LYS A 124 -18.31 -1.38 0.06
C LYS A 124 -17.28 -1.32 1.19
N LEU A 125 -17.59 -0.64 2.29
CA LEU A 125 -16.72 -0.60 3.48
C LEU A 125 -16.56 -1.99 4.08
N ARG A 126 -17.66 -2.73 4.29
CA ARG A 126 -17.63 -4.09 4.83
C ARG A 126 -16.80 -5.03 3.96
N ALA A 127 -17.03 -5.03 2.65
CA ALA A 127 -16.26 -5.85 1.71
C ALA A 127 -14.76 -5.51 1.73
N THR A 128 -14.40 -4.24 1.93
CA THR A 128 -13.00 -3.82 2.06
C THR A 128 -12.39 -4.29 3.37
N THR A 129 -13.12 -4.18 4.48
CA THR A 129 -12.71 -4.70 5.79
C THR A 129 -12.47 -6.20 5.72
N ASP A 130 -13.43 -6.97 5.20
CA ASP A 130 -13.32 -8.43 5.07
C ASP A 130 -12.09 -8.83 4.25
N ARG A 131 -11.84 -8.11 3.13
CA ARG A 131 -10.65 -8.33 2.30
C ARG A 131 -9.35 -8.04 3.06
N LEU A 132 -9.30 -6.95 3.83
CA LEU A 132 -8.10 -6.58 4.59
C LEU A 132 -7.85 -7.56 5.74
N GLU A 133 -8.90 -8.01 6.41
CA GLU A 133 -8.81 -9.05 7.45
C GLU A 133 -8.27 -10.36 6.88
N GLN A 134 -8.74 -10.77 5.69
CA GLN A 134 -8.22 -11.94 5.00
C GLN A 134 -6.72 -11.77 4.66
N GLN A 135 -6.33 -10.64 4.07
CA GLN A 135 -4.93 -10.36 3.74
C GLN A 135 -4.03 -10.34 4.98
N LEU A 136 -4.53 -9.81 6.09
CA LEU A 136 -3.81 -9.81 7.36
C LEU A 136 -3.60 -11.22 7.89
N ALA A 137 -4.63 -12.07 7.83
CA ALA A 137 -4.53 -13.46 8.26
C ALA A 137 -3.55 -14.27 7.38
N GLU A 138 -3.60 -14.07 6.06
CA GLU A 138 -2.67 -14.69 5.12
C GLU A 138 -1.22 -14.28 5.41
N GLU A 139 -0.97 -12.99 5.66
CA GLU A 139 0.37 -12.50 5.95
C GLU A 139 0.89 -12.95 7.33
N GLN A 140 0.02 -13.00 8.34
CA GLN A 140 0.38 -13.57 9.64
C GLN A 140 0.77 -15.05 9.51
N ALA A 141 0.04 -15.83 8.71
CA ALA A 141 0.36 -17.23 8.45
C ALA A 141 1.69 -17.38 7.67
N ALA A 142 1.92 -16.54 6.66
CA ALA A 142 3.18 -16.54 5.90
C ALA A 142 4.38 -16.19 6.79
N ARG A 143 4.23 -15.18 7.66
CA ARG A 143 5.26 -14.77 8.62
C ARG A 143 5.62 -15.88 9.59
N LEU A 144 4.63 -16.58 10.16
CA LEU A 144 4.89 -17.68 11.09
C LEU A 144 5.69 -18.80 10.42
N ARG A 145 5.32 -19.20 9.20
CA ARG A 145 6.06 -20.22 8.44
C ARG A 145 7.49 -19.79 8.14
N ALA A 146 7.69 -18.52 7.76
CA ALA A 146 9.01 -17.99 7.49
C ALA A 146 9.89 -18.00 8.76
N GLU A 147 9.31 -17.69 9.91
CA GLU A 147 9.99 -17.74 11.21
C GLU A 147 10.38 -19.18 11.58
N GLU A 148 9.48 -20.15 11.42
CA GLU A 148 9.79 -21.57 11.67
C GLU A 148 10.93 -22.08 10.78
N ILE A 149 10.91 -21.74 9.48
CA ILE A 149 11.98 -22.10 8.54
C ILE A 149 13.31 -21.45 8.95
N ALA A 150 13.28 -20.17 9.33
CA ALA A 150 14.48 -19.45 9.76
C ALA A 150 15.07 -20.05 11.04
N GLN A 151 14.23 -20.39 12.02
CA GLN A 151 14.66 -21.05 13.25
C GLN A 151 15.25 -22.44 12.99
N ALA A 152 14.62 -23.24 12.11
CA ALA A 152 15.15 -24.55 11.73
C ALA A 152 16.50 -24.44 11.02
N ALA A 153 16.65 -23.48 10.10
CA ALA A 153 17.92 -23.21 9.42
C ALA A 153 19.01 -22.74 10.40
N GLN A 154 18.65 -21.88 11.35
CA GLN A 154 19.56 -21.41 12.40
C GLN A 154 20.03 -22.57 13.29
N MET A 155 19.12 -23.43 13.73
CA MET A 155 19.46 -24.58 14.56
C MET A 155 20.40 -25.55 13.83
N LYS A 156 20.16 -25.79 12.54
CA LYS A 156 21.05 -26.59 11.70
C LYS A 156 22.44 -25.95 11.54
N SER A 157 22.48 -24.65 11.26
CA SER A 157 23.75 -23.92 11.16
C SER A 157 24.53 -23.95 12.48
N ASN A 158 23.87 -23.83 13.62
CA ASN A 158 24.51 -23.92 14.93
C ASN A 158 25.09 -25.30 15.19
N ASP A 159 24.39 -26.38 14.84
CA ASP A 159 24.89 -27.76 14.93
C ASP A 159 26.14 -27.97 14.07
N GLU A 160 26.12 -27.46 12.84
CA GLU A 160 27.29 -27.50 11.95
C GLU A 160 28.48 -26.70 12.51
N ILE A 161 28.24 -25.52 13.09
CA ILE A 161 29.28 -24.72 13.76
C ILE A 161 29.89 -25.49 14.94
N CYS A 162 29.07 -26.15 15.75
CA CYS A 162 29.55 -26.97 16.88
C CYS A 162 30.48 -28.09 16.38
N LYS A 163 30.05 -28.85 15.37
CA LYS A 163 30.88 -29.93 14.78
C LYS A 163 32.20 -29.41 14.21
N LEU A 164 32.16 -28.28 13.49
CA LEU A 164 33.36 -27.66 12.94
C LEU A 164 34.33 -27.21 14.03
N ARG A 165 33.83 -26.66 15.15
CA ARG A 165 34.67 -26.32 16.32
C ARG A 165 35.33 -27.55 16.92
N GLU A 166 34.58 -28.64 17.12
CA GLU A 166 35.12 -29.90 17.64
C GLU A 166 36.22 -30.47 16.73
N HIS A 167 36.01 -30.47 15.41
CA HIS A 167 37.01 -30.91 14.44
C HIS A 167 38.26 -30.04 14.46
N LEU A 168 38.09 -28.71 14.57
CA LEU A 168 39.20 -27.77 14.64
C LEU A 168 40.02 -27.97 15.93
N GLU A 169 39.38 -28.13 17.08
CA GLU A 169 40.05 -28.42 18.36
C GLU A 169 40.81 -29.74 18.34
N ARG A 170 40.27 -30.76 17.66
CA ARG A 170 40.95 -32.05 17.51
C ARG A 170 42.20 -31.91 16.63
N ALA A 171 42.05 -31.28 15.46
CA ALA A 171 43.18 -31.03 14.56
C ALA A 171 44.28 -30.19 15.24
N GLN A 172 43.90 -29.16 16.01
CA GLN A 172 44.85 -28.35 16.79
C GLN A 172 45.62 -29.20 17.81
N ARG A 173 44.92 -30.07 18.57
CA ARG A 173 45.57 -30.99 19.52
C ARG A 173 46.57 -31.91 18.81
N GLU A 174 46.17 -32.54 17.71
CA GLU A 174 47.04 -33.41 16.92
C GLU A 174 48.28 -32.66 16.39
N THR A 175 48.12 -31.45 15.88
CA THR A 175 49.26 -30.63 15.42
C THR A 175 50.21 -30.25 16.55
N GLU A 176 49.70 -29.95 17.74
CA GLU A 176 50.52 -29.62 18.90
C GLU A 176 51.27 -30.85 19.44
N GLU A 177 50.65 -32.04 19.40
CA GLU A 177 51.31 -33.30 19.73
C GLU A 177 52.44 -33.62 18.75
N LEU A 178 52.19 -33.50 17.44
CA LEU A 178 53.22 -33.68 16.42
C LEU A 178 54.37 -32.69 16.58
N ARG A 179 54.07 -31.42 16.92
CA ARG A 179 55.07 -30.40 17.20
C ARG A 179 55.94 -30.77 18.40
N LYS A 180 55.32 -31.20 19.51
CA LYS A 180 56.05 -31.68 20.69
C LYS A 180 56.91 -32.92 20.41
N GLN A 181 56.41 -33.85 19.58
CA GLN A 181 57.19 -35.03 19.17
C GLN A 181 58.40 -34.64 18.33
N ALA A 182 58.24 -33.71 17.39
CA ALA A 182 59.33 -33.16 16.59
C ALA A 182 60.38 -32.42 17.45
N GLU A 183 59.94 -31.63 18.43
CA GLU A 183 60.80 -30.95 19.40
C GLU A 183 61.51 -31.93 20.37
N SER A 184 60.89 -33.08 20.67
CA SER A 184 61.46 -34.11 21.56
C SER A 184 62.53 -35.00 20.92
N GLY A 185 62.81 -34.81 19.63
CA GLY A 185 64.02 -35.31 18.96
C GLY A 185 64.29 -36.81 19.10
N ARG A 186 63.58 -37.63 18.31
CA ARG A 186 64.07 -38.96 17.89
C ARG A 186 63.83 -39.16 16.39
N CYS A 187 64.47 -38.35 15.57
CA CYS A 187 64.67 -38.70 14.16
C CYS A 187 65.94 -39.54 14.09
N ALA A 188 65.79 -40.87 14.00
CA ALA A 188 66.89 -41.74 13.60
C ALA A 188 67.06 -41.60 12.09
N ILE A 189 68.00 -40.76 11.67
CA ILE A 189 68.48 -40.77 10.29
C ILE A 189 69.38 -42.00 10.18
N LEU A 190 68.91 -43.02 9.45
CA LEU A 190 69.69 -44.18 9.02
C LEU A 190 70.36 -43.87 7.68
#